data_AF-A0A7J4T6U3-F1
#
_entry.id   AF-A0A7J4T6U3-F1
#
_cell.length_a   1.000
_cell.length_b   1.000
_cell.length_c   1.000
_cell.angle_alpha   90.00
_cell.angle_beta   90.00
_cell.angle_gamma   90.00
#
_symmetry.space_group_name_H-M   'P 1'
#
loop_
_entity.id
_entity.type
_entity.pdbx_description
1 polymer ?
#
loop_
_entity_poly.entity_id
_entity_poly.type
_entity_poly.pdbx_seq_one_letter_code
_entity_poly.pdbx_strand_id
1 'polypeptide(L)'
;MAEDSEEGQSTDMAQCGACRAVVPITSEKCPECGIAFAGVSDESLGECGACKALIPLDSKSCPSCGVTFVADNVIEVLGDWLTATGLETKDLFAKFDEDGDGEITSEEFKNGLLSLRLADLPPSQIDRLVAAIDEDGNGVIDLEELSNTFGETNKPTKSVTPDESIKSDSDDDEDSAEEATDSDENSEEQDSKEEPDSIDAPEEDAEDTEDIDDIDIDDVIDDIDDEIVDEDDEEIEEEDTSEEISDSPSERSEQSLLEEFGQAILAAGLTIREVFEQIDTNDDGKIDGPELQAGIKKLLGKNAPPGEVYEFMKSMDSDEDGSIDPMEIINAIESLELNIKSDQTKEKTREFPSPIQQFLMGKKAADIYYPIIHFLAFAFITLWVVNGLGLIVDGTGGTIVYEGHTDANGITVSIGNYNVCESAPFVDSAECQGTVMIGDKYPCDPLINDDNCANSLTPLMEHSSMPKGFYADGIFMIIFGLILLGFSLFLHFVYAPKLRSKLRELKGKKSEDDNDVEDNESDDPKEEDSDDEDDDDEDDDD
;
A
#
# COMPACT_ATOMS: atom_id res chain seq x y z
N MET A 1 37.57 18.61 67.41
CA MET A 1 38.46 18.01 66.39
C MET A 1 38.05 16.55 66.33
N ALA A 2 36.93 16.26 65.67
CA ALA A 2 36.76 16.16 64.20
C ALA A 2 37.42 14.86 63.72
N GLU A 3 36.62 13.83 63.40
CA GLU A 3 36.18 13.46 62.02
C GLU A 3 37.21 12.47 61.44
N ASP A 4 36.90 11.35 60.78
CA ASP A 4 35.66 10.82 60.21
C ASP A 4 35.72 9.29 60.13
N SER A 5 34.53 8.70 60.07
CA SER A 5 34.19 7.29 59.84
C SER A 5 34.05 6.99 58.35
N GLU A 6 34.59 5.87 57.87
CA GLU A 6 34.13 5.23 56.63
C GLU A 6 33.98 3.72 56.82
N GLU A 7 32.74 3.26 56.71
CA GLU A 7 32.32 1.85 56.66
C GLU A 7 32.60 1.30 55.25
N GLY A 8 33.33 0.19 55.17
CA GLY A 8 33.57 -0.51 53.89
C GLY A 8 32.34 -1.30 53.46
N GLN A 9 31.65 -0.85 52.42
CA GLN A 9 30.61 -1.62 51.74
C GLN A 9 31.26 -2.68 50.82
N SER A 10 30.88 -3.94 51.00
CA SER A 10 31.21 -5.04 50.09
C SER A 10 30.38 -4.89 48.81
N THR A 11 31.01 -4.61 47.69
CA THR A 11 30.34 -4.59 46.39
C THR A 11 30.22 -6.01 45.86
N ASP A 12 28.99 -6.51 45.74
CA ASP A 12 28.72 -7.80 45.12
C ASP A 12 29.09 -7.76 43.62
N MET A 13 29.69 -8.85 43.13
CA MET A 13 30.25 -8.95 41.79
C MET A 13 29.48 -10.00 40.98
N ALA A 14 29.13 -9.69 39.74
CA ALA A 14 28.48 -10.60 38.79
C ALA A 14 29.37 -10.80 37.55
N GLN A 15 29.07 -11.82 36.75
CA GLN A 15 29.78 -12.10 35.51
C GLN A 15 28.97 -11.62 34.31
N CYS A 16 29.57 -10.82 33.43
CA CYS A 16 28.93 -10.36 32.20
C CYS A 16 28.64 -11.55 31.28
N GLY A 17 27.39 -11.72 30.84
CA GLY A 17 26.99 -12.82 29.95
C GLY A 17 27.73 -12.83 28.60
N ALA A 18 28.00 -11.65 28.04
CA ALA A 18 28.60 -11.50 26.72
C ALA A 18 30.11 -11.78 26.68
N CYS A 19 30.88 -11.22 27.62
CA CYS A 19 32.35 -11.31 27.60
C CYS A 19 32.95 -12.05 28.80
N ARG A 20 32.10 -12.54 29.72
CA ARG A 20 32.51 -13.26 30.94
C ARG A 20 33.40 -12.46 31.90
N ALA A 21 33.50 -11.14 31.72
CA ALA A 21 34.20 -10.25 32.65
C ALA A 21 33.46 -10.16 33.99
N VAL A 22 34.20 -10.14 35.11
CA VAL A 22 33.62 -9.94 36.44
C VAL A 22 33.42 -8.45 36.67
N VAL A 23 32.17 -8.04 36.83
CA VAL A 23 31.73 -6.64 36.94
C VAL A 23 30.94 -6.44 38.24
N PRO A 24 31.05 -5.27 38.89
CA PRO A 24 30.18 -4.92 40.02
C PRO A 24 28.71 -4.91 39.55
N ILE A 25 27.79 -5.41 40.38
CA ILE A 25 26.35 -5.46 40.03
C ILE A 25 25.71 -4.08 39.81
N THR A 26 26.34 -3.02 40.31
CA THR A 26 25.89 -1.63 40.15
C THR A 26 26.36 -0.97 38.85
N SER A 27 27.13 -1.68 38.02
CA SER A 27 27.68 -1.14 36.79
C SER A 27 26.62 -1.19 35.69
N GLU A 28 26.18 -0.04 35.17
CA GLU A 28 25.17 0.04 34.09
C GLU A 28 25.67 -0.48 32.74
N LYS A 29 26.99 -0.58 32.56
CA LYS A 29 27.63 -1.12 31.34
C LYS A 29 28.84 -1.96 31.69
N CYS A 30 29.14 -2.95 30.86
CA CYS A 30 30.37 -3.72 30.97
C CYS A 30 31.56 -2.88 30.47
N PRO A 31 32.61 -2.68 31.29
CA PRO A 31 33.76 -1.86 30.89
C PRO A 31 34.65 -2.51 29.83
N GLU A 32 34.53 -3.82 29.61
CA GLU A 32 35.33 -4.58 28.63
C GLU A 32 34.66 -4.63 27.25
N CYS A 33 33.35 -4.94 27.19
CA CYS A 33 32.64 -5.09 25.91
C CYS A 33 31.61 -3.99 25.60
N GLY A 34 31.35 -3.08 26.53
CA GLY A 34 30.46 -1.93 26.32
C GLY A 34 28.95 -2.23 26.35
N ILE A 35 28.55 -3.49 26.56
CA ILE A 35 27.13 -3.88 26.64
C ILE A 35 26.47 -3.22 27.86
N ALA A 36 25.31 -2.60 27.68
CA ALA A 36 24.55 -2.01 28.77
C ALA A 36 23.65 -3.05 29.44
N PHE A 37 23.62 -3.07 30.77
CA PHE A 37 22.73 -3.91 31.54
C PHE A 37 21.43 -3.12 31.75
N ALA A 38 20.51 -3.21 30.78
CA ALA A 38 19.17 -2.67 30.94
C ALA A 38 18.37 -3.64 31.84
N GLY A 39 17.98 -3.17 33.02
CA GLY A 39 16.87 -3.70 33.81
C GLY A 39 16.90 -5.21 34.08
N VAL A 40 17.69 -5.65 35.06
CA VAL A 40 17.36 -6.90 35.74
C VAL A 40 16.23 -6.57 36.72
N SER A 41 14.97 -6.64 36.26
CA SER A 41 13.84 -6.77 37.17
C SER A 41 13.77 -8.24 37.59
N ASP A 42 13.51 -8.49 38.89
CA ASP A 42 13.30 -9.84 39.44
C ASP A 42 11.96 -10.46 39.01
N GLU A 43 11.22 -9.78 38.14
CA GLU A 43 9.89 -10.16 37.68
C GLU A 43 10.02 -11.03 36.44
N SER A 44 9.51 -12.26 36.54
CA SER A 44 9.39 -13.17 35.42
C SER A 44 8.47 -12.56 34.37
N LEU A 45 9.04 -12.11 33.25
CA LEU A 45 8.36 -11.58 32.08
C LEU A 45 8.01 -12.74 31.13
N GLY A 46 6.79 -12.74 30.60
CA GLY A 46 6.35 -13.61 29.51
C GLY A 46 6.33 -12.86 28.17
N GLU A 47 6.47 -13.58 27.06
CA GLU A 47 6.32 -13.01 25.73
C GLU A 47 4.86 -13.12 25.28
N CYS A 48 4.28 -12.04 24.76
CA CYS A 48 2.96 -12.06 24.16
C CYS A 48 3.01 -12.77 22.80
N GLY A 49 2.22 -13.83 22.62
CA GLY A 49 2.12 -14.60 21.38
C GLY A 49 1.56 -13.82 20.18
N ALA A 50 0.86 -12.70 20.41
CA ALA A 50 0.30 -11.88 19.34
C ALA A 50 1.24 -10.78 18.82
N CYS A 51 2.02 -10.13 19.71
CA CYS A 51 2.89 -8.99 19.32
C CYS A 51 4.36 -9.13 19.74
N LYS A 52 4.72 -10.21 20.43
CA LYS A 52 6.07 -10.50 20.94
C LYS A 52 6.61 -9.52 21.98
N ALA A 53 5.75 -8.66 22.55
CA ALA A 53 6.13 -7.79 23.66
C ALA A 53 6.43 -8.62 24.92
N LEU A 54 7.40 -8.17 25.73
CA LEU A 54 7.68 -8.72 27.05
C LEU A 54 6.74 -8.10 28.07
N ILE A 55 5.96 -8.94 28.75
CA ILE A 55 4.85 -8.52 29.61
C ILE A 55 4.98 -9.23 30.96
N PRO A 56 4.71 -8.55 32.08
CA PRO A 56 4.62 -9.20 33.38
C PRO A 56 3.61 -10.35 33.37
N LEU A 57 3.97 -11.51 33.93
CA LEU A 57 3.10 -12.71 33.96
C LEU A 57 1.79 -12.52 34.73
N ASP A 58 1.66 -11.45 35.52
CA ASP A 58 0.46 -11.08 36.27
C ASP A 58 -0.48 -10.14 35.48
N SER A 59 -0.07 -9.69 34.29
CA SER A 59 -0.92 -8.85 33.44
C SER A 59 -2.10 -9.65 32.90
N LYS A 60 -3.31 -9.07 32.92
CA LYS A 60 -4.53 -9.70 32.37
C LYS A 60 -4.70 -9.50 30.87
N SER A 61 -3.96 -8.56 30.31
CA SER A 61 -3.94 -8.25 28.87
C SER A 61 -2.59 -7.64 28.47
N CYS A 62 -2.34 -7.62 27.17
CA CYS A 62 -1.14 -7.04 26.60
C CYS A 62 -1.28 -5.51 26.46
N PRO A 63 -0.49 -4.69 27.17
CA PRO A 63 -0.50 -3.23 26.97
C PRO A 63 -0.09 -2.78 25.56
N SER A 64 0.65 -3.60 24.80
CA SER A 64 1.14 -3.23 23.47
C SER A 64 0.17 -3.51 22.32
N CYS A 65 -0.64 -4.57 22.39
CA CYS A 65 -1.57 -4.94 21.31
C CYS A 65 -3.01 -5.25 21.78
N GLY A 66 -3.30 -5.14 23.07
CA GLY A 66 -4.65 -5.28 23.63
C GLY A 66 -5.14 -6.72 23.82
N VAL A 67 -4.40 -7.75 23.38
CA VAL A 67 -4.85 -9.14 23.52
C VAL A 67 -5.06 -9.52 24.98
N THR A 68 -6.14 -10.24 25.27
CA THR A 68 -6.48 -10.68 26.63
C THR A 68 -5.85 -12.05 26.93
N PHE A 69 -5.34 -12.22 28.15
CA PHE A 69 -4.69 -13.45 28.63
C PHE A 69 -5.59 -14.33 29.51
N VAL A 70 -6.82 -13.89 29.76
CA VAL A 70 -7.79 -14.54 30.65
C VAL A 70 -8.94 -15.11 29.84
N ALA A 71 -9.21 -16.41 29.97
CA ALA A 71 -10.26 -17.11 29.23
C ALA A 71 -11.69 -16.67 29.54
N ASP A 72 -11.95 -16.15 30.74
CA ASP A 72 -13.31 -16.01 31.32
C ASP A 72 -14.26 -15.12 30.49
N ASN A 73 -13.73 -14.31 29.57
CA ASN A 73 -14.51 -13.39 28.73
C ASN A 73 -14.29 -13.58 27.20
N VAL A 74 -13.57 -14.61 26.74
CA VAL A 74 -13.19 -14.70 25.31
C VAL A 74 -14.39 -14.92 24.38
N ILE A 75 -15.40 -15.67 24.81
CA ILE A 75 -16.65 -15.85 24.05
C ILE A 75 -17.42 -14.53 23.96
N GLU A 76 -17.47 -13.75 25.05
CA GLU A 76 -18.13 -12.43 25.05
C GLU A 76 -17.40 -11.44 24.15
N VAL A 77 -16.06 -11.37 24.24
CA VAL A 77 -15.22 -10.55 23.38
C VAL A 77 -15.37 -10.92 21.90
N LEU A 78 -15.47 -12.22 21.59
CA LEU A 78 -15.69 -12.69 20.21
C LEU A 78 -17.09 -12.31 19.70
N GLY A 79 -18.11 -12.38 20.55
CA GLY A 79 -19.47 -11.93 20.23
C GLY A 79 -19.56 -10.41 20.02
N ASP A 80 -18.91 -9.63 20.88
CA ASP A 80 -18.83 -8.17 20.75
C ASP A 80 -18.07 -7.79 19.48
N TRP A 81 -17.00 -8.50 19.14
CA TRP A 81 -16.28 -8.31 17.87
C TRP A 81 -17.15 -8.61 16.65
N LEU A 82 -17.93 -9.70 16.69
CA LEU A 82 -18.82 -10.09 15.60
C LEU A 82 -19.92 -9.03 15.37
N THR A 83 -20.53 -8.54 16.45
CA THR A 83 -21.54 -7.46 16.38
C THR A 83 -20.94 -6.11 15.96
N ALA A 84 -19.72 -5.79 16.40
CA ALA A 84 -19.04 -4.55 16.04
C ALA A 84 -18.55 -4.51 14.59
N THR A 85 -18.22 -5.68 14.01
CA THR A 85 -17.78 -5.81 12.61
C THR A 85 -18.93 -6.02 11.64
N GLY A 86 -20.12 -6.41 12.13
CA GLY A 86 -21.28 -6.71 11.29
C GLY A 86 -21.10 -7.96 10.42
N LEU A 87 -20.15 -8.82 10.77
CA LEU A 87 -19.91 -10.10 10.11
C LEU A 87 -20.88 -11.14 10.64
N GLU A 88 -21.29 -12.08 9.79
CA GLU A 88 -22.09 -13.22 10.23
C GLU A 88 -21.18 -14.31 10.84
N THR A 89 -21.77 -15.21 11.64
CA THR A 89 -21.05 -16.36 12.21
C THR A 89 -20.38 -17.22 11.15
N LYS A 90 -20.97 -17.29 9.94
CA LYS A 90 -20.40 -17.97 8.77
C LYS A 90 -19.12 -17.32 8.26
N ASP A 91 -19.03 -15.99 8.31
CA ASP A 91 -17.84 -15.25 7.89
C ASP A 91 -16.71 -15.41 8.92
N LEU A 92 -17.05 -15.51 10.20
CA LEU A 92 -16.09 -15.84 11.26
C LEU A 92 -15.59 -17.28 11.10
N PHE A 93 -16.50 -18.23 10.83
CA PHE A 93 -16.15 -19.63 10.58
C PHE A 93 -15.13 -19.76 9.46
N ALA A 94 -15.40 -19.15 8.31
CA ALA A 94 -14.51 -19.15 7.15
C ALA A 94 -13.15 -18.46 7.36
N LYS A 95 -12.99 -17.67 8.44
CA LYS A 95 -11.71 -17.06 8.82
C LYS A 95 -10.89 -17.94 9.76
N PHE A 96 -11.55 -18.82 10.49
CA PHE A 96 -10.91 -19.68 11.51
C PHE A 96 -10.57 -21.05 10.93
N ASP A 97 -11.44 -21.59 10.07
CA ASP A 97 -11.21 -22.79 9.28
C ASP A 97 -10.11 -22.53 8.23
N GLU A 98 -8.85 -22.84 8.57
CA GLU A 98 -7.68 -22.51 7.74
C GLU A 98 -7.52 -23.49 6.57
N ASP A 99 -7.89 -24.76 6.77
CA ASP A 99 -7.76 -25.81 5.77
C ASP A 99 -9.04 -26.09 4.97
N GLY A 100 -10.18 -25.53 5.39
CA GLY A 100 -11.45 -25.53 4.68
C GLY A 100 -12.20 -26.86 4.77
N ASP A 101 -11.94 -27.66 5.80
CA ASP A 101 -12.55 -28.98 5.98
C ASP A 101 -13.96 -28.92 6.60
N GLY A 102 -14.38 -27.74 7.08
CA GLY A 102 -15.69 -27.51 7.68
C GLY A 102 -15.76 -27.80 9.18
N GLU A 103 -14.62 -28.03 9.84
CA GLU A 103 -14.46 -28.24 11.27
C GLU A 103 -13.37 -27.29 11.81
N ILE A 104 -13.58 -26.62 12.94
CA ILE A 104 -12.54 -25.76 13.56
C ILE A 104 -11.86 -26.52 14.69
N THR A 105 -10.59 -26.84 14.50
CA THR A 105 -9.78 -27.49 15.53
C THR A 105 -9.35 -26.51 16.65
N SER A 106 -8.86 -27.04 17.77
CA SER A 106 -8.32 -26.20 18.86
C SER A 106 -7.11 -25.35 18.43
N GLU A 107 -6.31 -25.83 17.49
CA GLU A 107 -5.17 -25.08 16.96
C GLU A 107 -5.64 -23.92 16.06
N GLU A 108 -6.61 -24.18 15.20
CA GLU A 108 -7.22 -23.17 14.34
C GLU A 108 -8.00 -22.12 15.12
N PHE A 109 -8.75 -22.54 16.15
CA PHE A 109 -9.43 -21.60 17.04
C PHE A 109 -8.43 -20.66 17.73
N LYS A 110 -7.28 -21.19 18.19
CA LYS A 110 -6.21 -20.38 18.77
C LYS A 110 -5.61 -19.41 17.76
N ASN A 111 -5.27 -19.90 16.57
CA ASN A 111 -4.67 -19.08 15.51
C ASN A 111 -5.65 -18.01 15.02
N GLY A 112 -6.94 -18.35 14.93
CA GLY A 112 -8.04 -17.44 14.65
C GLY A 112 -8.11 -16.30 15.66
N LEU A 113 -8.14 -16.61 16.97
CA LEU A 113 -8.13 -15.60 18.03
C LEU A 113 -6.90 -14.70 18.01
N LEU A 114 -5.73 -15.25 17.68
CA LEU A 114 -4.48 -14.50 17.53
C LEU A 114 -4.48 -13.60 16.29
N SER A 115 -4.97 -14.11 15.15
CA SER A 115 -5.03 -13.36 13.88
C SER A 115 -5.98 -12.17 13.98
N LEU A 116 -7.07 -12.31 14.74
CA LEU A 116 -8.00 -11.24 15.07
C LEU A 116 -7.52 -10.36 16.24
N ARG A 117 -6.40 -10.68 16.89
CA ARG A 117 -5.85 -10.00 18.08
C ARG A 117 -6.85 -9.86 19.21
N LEU A 118 -7.69 -10.88 19.43
CA LEU A 118 -8.69 -10.88 20.49
C LEU A 118 -8.13 -11.47 21.79
N ALA A 119 -7.46 -12.62 21.70
CA ALA A 119 -6.96 -13.33 22.86
C ALA A 119 -5.69 -14.12 22.55
N ASP A 120 -4.84 -14.25 23.57
CA ASP A 120 -3.65 -15.09 23.54
C ASP A 120 -3.69 -15.99 24.78
N LEU A 121 -4.14 -17.24 24.59
CA LEU A 121 -4.43 -18.17 25.68
C LEU A 121 -3.53 -19.40 25.60
N PRO A 122 -3.18 -20.00 26.76
CA PRO A 122 -2.47 -21.27 26.77
C PRO A 122 -3.37 -22.40 26.22
N PRO A 123 -2.78 -23.48 25.65
CA PRO A 123 -3.56 -24.57 25.02
C PRO A 123 -4.67 -25.12 25.91
N SER A 124 -4.39 -25.36 27.19
CA SER A 124 -5.39 -25.88 28.14
C SER A 124 -6.60 -24.97 28.36
N GLN A 125 -6.48 -23.67 28.08
CA GLN A 125 -7.61 -22.72 28.16
C GLN A 125 -8.37 -22.67 26.83
N ILE A 126 -7.67 -22.78 25.70
CA ILE A 126 -8.30 -22.94 24.38
C ILE A 126 -9.16 -24.21 24.35
N ASP A 127 -8.61 -25.35 24.79
CA ASP A 127 -9.33 -26.62 24.83
C ASP A 127 -10.62 -26.53 25.67
N ARG A 128 -10.62 -25.71 26.74
CA ARG A 128 -11.81 -25.48 27.57
C ARG A 128 -12.86 -24.62 26.88
N LEU A 129 -12.43 -23.66 26.06
CA LEU A 129 -13.34 -22.82 25.28
C LEU A 129 -13.94 -23.62 24.14
N VAL A 130 -13.13 -24.42 23.45
CA VAL A 130 -13.58 -25.36 22.41
C VAL A 130 -14.59 -26.33 23.01
N ALA A 131 -14.27 -27.00 24.12
CA ALA A 131 -15.20 -27.89 24.82
C ALA A 131 -16.44 -27.19 25.40
N ALA A 132 -16.48 -25.85 25.47
CA ALA A 132 -17.67 -25.13 25.91
C ALA A 132 -18.65 -24.86 24.76
N ILE A 133 -18.14 -24.83 23.53
CA ILE A 133 -18.84 -24.59 22.26
C ILE A 133 -19.23 -25.92 21.61
N ASP A 134 -18.32 -26.88 21.59
CA ASP A 134 -18.49 -28.28 21.15
C ASP A 134 -19.62 -28.95 21.96
N GLU A 135 -20.79 -29.09 21.35
CA GLU A 135 -21.99 -29.65 21.97
C GLU A 135 -22.02 -31.19 21.87
N ASP A 136 -21.46 -31.73 20.78
CA ASP A 136 -21.48 -33.16 20.51
C ASP A 136 -20.28 -33.92 21.15
N GLY A 137 -19.27 -33.20 21.62
CA GLY A 137 -18.08 -33.68 22.31
C GLY A 137 -17.04 -34.31 21.39
N ASN A 138 -17.04 -33.99 20.10
CA ASN A 138 -16.12 -34.56 19.11
C ASN A 138 -14.71 -33.92 19.14
N GLY A 139 -14.54 -32.81 19.86
CA GLY A 139 -13.28 -32.10 20.06
C GLY A 139 -12.95 -31.04 18.99
N VAL A 140 -13.86 -30.78 18.06
CA VAL A 140 -13.81 -29.73 17.05
C VAL A 140 -15.07 -28.88 17.13
N ILE A 141 -15.11 -27.72 16.46
CA ILE A 141 -16.29 -26.85 16.41
C ILE A 141 -16.84 -26.84 14.99
N ASP A 142 -18.09 -27.23 14.80
CA ASP A 142 -18.76 -27.10 13.52
C ASP A 142 -19.51 -25.75 13.37
N LEU A 143 -19.97 -25.46 12.15
CA LEU A 143 -20.66 -24.20 11.85
C LEU A 143 -21.97 -24.07 12.63
N GLU A 144 -22.67 -25.17 12.89
CA GLU A 144 -23.94 -25.18 13.62
C GLU A 144 -23.69 -24.83 15.09
N GLU A 145 -22.70 -25.46 15.73
CA GLU A 145 -22.26 -25.20 17.10
C GLU A 145 -21.78 -23.76 17.30
N LEU A 146 -20.97 -23.25 16.37
CA LEU A 146 -20.54 -21.86 16.38
C LEU A 146 -21.75 -20.92 16.22
N SER A 147 -22.67 -21.24 15.31
CA SER A 147 -23.87 -20.44 15.10
C SER A 147 -24.84 -20.48 16.29
N ASN A 148 -24.94 -21.60 17.01
CA ASN A 148 -25.77 -21.72 18.21
C ASN A 148 -25.19 -20.89 19.37
N THR A 149 -23.86 -20.79 19.42
CA THR A 149 -23.16 -19.99 20.43
C THR A 149 -23.37 -18.48 20.22
N PHE A 150 -23.43 -18.01 18.97
CA PHE A 150 -23.47 -16.59 18.61
C PHE A 150 -24.77 -16.13 17.91
N GLY A 151 -25.73 -17.04 17.74
CA GLY A 151 -26.95 -16.86 16.96
C GLY A 151 -28.06 -16.09 17.69
N GLU A 152 -28.85 -15.39 16.90
CA GLU A 152 -29.84 -14.39 17.29
C GLU A 152 -30.71 -14.81 18.48
N THR A 153 -30.70 -13.98 19.55
CA THR A 153 -31.56 -13.93 20.76
C THR A 153 -31.03 -14.44 22.09
N ASN A 154 -29.81 -14.98 22.21
CA ASN A 154 -29.22 -15.22 23.54
C ASN A 154 -27.86 -14.54 23.70
N LYS A 155 -27.85 -13.54 24.59
CA LYS A 155 -26.64 -13.02 25.25
C LYS A 155 -25.80 -14.22 25.74
N PRO A 156 -24.45 -14.20 25.64
CA PRO A 156 -23.61 -15.32 26.05
C PRO A 156 -23.91 -15.76 27.49
N THR A 157 -24.52 -16.93 27.64
CA THR A 157 -24.92 -17.52 28.93
C THR A 157 -24.06 -18.73 29.30
N LYS A 158 -22.73 -18.61 29.23
CA LYS A 158 -21.81 -19.53 29.94
C LYS A 158 -20.65 -18.71 30.50
N SER A 159 -20.80 -18.24 31.74
CA SER A 159 -19.66 -17.80 32.55
C SER A 159 -19.03 -19.03 33.19
N VAL A 160 -17.79 -19.33 32.83
CA VAL A 160 -17.03 -20.43 33.45
C VAL A 160 -16.42 -19.87 34.74
N THR A 161 -16.76 -20.46 35.88
CA THR A 161 -16.05 -20.21 37.15
C THR A 161 -15.15 -21.41 37.47
N PRO A 162 -13.94 -21.21 38.01
CA PRO A 162 -13.06 -22.33 38.35
C PRO A 162 -13.41 -22.94 39.72
N ASP A 163 -13.53 -24.27 39.72
CA ASP A 163 -13.32 -25.23 40.83
C ASP A 163 -14.55 -25.69 41.65
N GLU A 164 -15.00 -26.94 41.48
CA GLU A 164 -14.70 -28.06 42.40
C GLU A 164 -15.41 -29.38 42.00
N SER A 165 -14.63 -30.46 41.95
CA SER A 165 -14.98 -31.84 42.35
C SER A 165 -15.98 -32.72 41.55
N ILE A 166 -15.39 -33.77 40.99
CA ILE A 166 -15.92 -35.10 40.63
C ILE A 166 -17.12 -35.55 41.48
N LYS A 167 -18.20 -36.03 40.83
CA LYS A 167 -18.88 -37.30 41.17
C LYS A 167 -19.74 -37.85 40.04
N SER A 168 -19.56 -39.15 39.84
CA SER A 168 -20.39 -40.06 39.08
C SER A 168 -21.79 -40.21 39.70
N ASP A 169 -22.78 -40.53 38.87
CA ASP A 169 -23.62 -41.74 38.97
C ASP A 169 -25.00 -41.53 38.31
N SER A 170 -25.25 -42.40 37.32
CA SER A 170 -26.45 -43.24 37.11
C SER A 170 -27.87 -42.65 37.10
N ASP A 171 -28.55 -43.02 36.01
CA ASP A 171 -29.88 -43.65 35.93
C ASP A 171 -31.20 -42.83 36.03
N ASP A 172 -32.08 -43.24 35.13
CA ASP A 172 -33.55 -43.33 35.17
C ASP A 172 -34.44 -42.13 34.75
N ASP A 173 -35.08 -42.34 33.59
CA ASP A 173 -36.53 -42.38 33.33
C ASP A 173 -37.44 -41.26 33.89
N GLU A 174 -38.14 -40.55 33.00
CA GLU A 174 -39.59 -40.74 32.73
C GLU A 174 -40.18 -39.57 31.93
N ASP A 175 -40.72 -39.93 30.76
CA ASP A 175 -42.04 -39.57 30.20
C ASP A 175 -42.69 -38.21 30.53
N SER A 176 -43.10 -37.49 29.47
CA SER A 176 -44.53 -37.31 29.14
C SER A 176 -44.74 -36.56 27.82
N ALA A 177 -45.04 -37.36 26.79
CA ALA A 177 -46.09 -37.24 25.76
C ALA A 177 -46.96 -35.95 25.67
N GLU A 178 -47.20 -35.46 24.45
CA GLU A 178 -48.38 -35.76 23.59
C GLU A 178 -48.42 -34.76 22.39
N GLU A 179 -48.29 -35.26 21.16
CA GLU A 179 -49.35 -35.41 20.12
C GLU A 179 -49.78 -34.10 19.44
N ALA A 180 -50.09 -33.98 18.15
CA ALA A 180 -50.09 -34.78 16.91
C ALA A 180 -50.27 -33.71 15.80
N THR A 181 -49.90 -33.85 14.52
CA THR A 181 -50.51 -34.64 13.43
C THR A 181 -49.72 -34.23 12.16
N ASP A 182 -49.18 -35.05 11.26
CA ASP A 182 -49.66 -36.20 10.47
C ASP A 182 -49.72 -35.84 8.97
N SER A 183 -49.34 -36.82 8.13
CA SER A 183 -49.45 -36.94 6.66
C SER A 183 -48.31 -36.32 5.81
N ASP A 184 -47.34 -37.10 5.31
CA ASP A 184 -47.38 -38.02 4.13
C ASP A 184 -47.39 -37.23 2.79
N GLU A 185 -46.61 -37.49 1.73
CA GLU A 185 -46.03 -38.69 1.08
C GLU A 185 -44.84 -38.21 0.19
N ASN A 186 -43.67 -38.85 0.24
CA ASN A 186 -43.18 -39.91 -0.67
C ASN A 186 -43.04 -39.52 -2.16
N SER A 187 -41.82 -39.48 -2.69
CA SER A 187 -41.27 -40.52 -3.60
C SER A 187 -40.06 -40.05 -4.39
N GLU A 188 -39.12 -40.98 -4.52
CA GLU A 188 -37.79 -40.92 -5.10
C GLU A 188 -37.73 -40.88 -6.65
N GLU A 189 -36.49 -40.77 -7.15
CA GLU A 189 -35.93 -41.23 -8.43
C GLU A 189 -35.82 -40.28 -9.65
N GLN A 190 -34.59 -39.77 -9.81
CA GLN A 190 -33.62 -40.09 -10.89
C GLN A 190 -34.02 -40.08 -12.39
N ASP A 191 -33.27 -39.22 -13.09
CA ASP A 191 -32.41 -39.50 -14.25
C ASP A 191 -32.88 -39.20 -15.70
N SER A 192 -31.95 -38.53 -16.38
CA SER A 192 -31.60 -38.58 -17.81
C SER A 192 -32.34 -37.73 -18.88
N LYS A 193 -31.56 -36.75 -19.39
CA LYS A 193 -31.17 -36.49 -20.81
C LYS A 193 -32.25 -36.26 -21.88
N GLU A 194 -32.19 -35.08 -22.52
CA GLU A 194 -31.77 -34.83 -23.92
C GLU A 194 -32.26 -33.45 -24.42
N GLU A 195 -31.37 -32.61 -24.96
CA GLU A 195 -31.70 -31.52 -25.90
C GLU A 195 -31.99 -32.10 -27.31
N PRO A 196 -32.58 -31.33 -28.26
CA PRO A 196 -31.73 -30.51 -29.15
C PRO A 196 -32.37 -29.23 -29.76
N ASP A 197 -31.48 -28.38 -30.29
CA ASP A 197 -31.59 -27.46 -31.44
C ASP A 197 -32.43 -26.16 -31.32
N SER A 198 -32.08 -24.99 -31.89
CA SER A 198 -30.91 -24.46 -32.62
C SER A 198 -31.24 -23.00 -33.08
N ILE A 199 -30.21 -22.19 -33.44
CA ILE A 199 -30.23 -21.00 -34.35
C ILE A 199 -30.80 -19.70 -33.73
N ASP A 200 -30.21 -18.48 -33.77
CA ASP A 200 -29.34 -17.79 -34.75
C ASP A 200 -28.49 -16.67 -34.09
N ALA A 201 -27.36 -16.34 -34.71
CA ALA A 201 -26.57 -15.12 -34.47
C ALA A 201 -27.14 -13.93 -35.28
N PRO A 202 -26.64 -12.68 -35.11
CA PRO A 202 -25.48 -12.26 -35.92
C PRO A 202 -24.49 -11.28 -35.25
N GLU A 203 -23.36 -11.15 -35.94
CA GLU A 203 -22.23 -10.21 -35.81
C GLU A 203 -22.58 -8.77 -36.24
N GLU A 204 -21.80 -7.77 -35.80
CA GLU A 204 -21.01 -6.82 -36.64
C GLU A 204 -20.53 -5.58 -35.84
N ASP A 205 -19.19 -5.48 -35.70
CA ASP A 205 -18.27 -4.39 -36.04
C ASP A 205 -18.48 -2.89 -35.71
N ALA A 206 -17.32 -2.26 -35.52
CA ALA A 206 -17.00 -0.90 -35.09
C ALA A 206 -17.04 0.17 -36.22
N GLU A 207 -17.15 1.46 -35.86
CA GLU A 207 -16.15 2.53 -36.05
C GLU A 207 -16.71 3.97 -35.82
N ASP A 208 -15.84 4.80 -35.22
CA ASP A 208 -15.57 6.25 -35.35
C ASP A 208 -16.54 7.39 -34.93
N THR A 209 -16.09 8.07 -33.85
CA THR A 209 -15.75 9.50 -33.66
C THR A 209 -16.49 10.62 -34.43
N GLU A 210 -16.95 11.64 -33.70
CA GLU A 210 -16.70 13.08 -33.99
C GLU A 210 -16.60 13.89 -32.68
N ASP A 211 -15.60 14.78 -32.62
CA ASP A 211 -15.26 15.76 -31.57
C ASP A 211 -16.26 16.92 -31.47
N ILE A 212 -16.50 17.49 -30.26
CA ILE A 212 -16.71 18.94 -30.03
C ILE A 212 -16.28 19.34 -28.59
N ASP A 213 -15.18 20.09 -28.52
CA ASP A 213 -14.85 21.32 -27.75
C ASP A 213 -15.44 21.62 -26.35
N ASP A 214 -14.51 21.96 -25.44
CA ASP A 214 -14.49 23.07 -24.46
C ASP A 214 -15.79 23.45 -23.72
N ILE A 215 -15.86 23.12 -22.42
CA ILE A 215 -16.59 23.95 -21.44
C ILE A 215 -15.75 24.09 -20.17
N ASP A 216 -15.31 25.32 -19.96
CA ASP A 216 -14.68 25.85 -18.75
C ASP A 216 -15.63 25.79 -17.55
N ILE A 217 -15.03 25.48 -16.41
CA ILE A 217 -15.57 25.60 -15.07
C ILE A 217 -15.43 27.08 -14.68
N ASP A 218 -16.53 27.82 -14.68
CA ASP A 218 -16.81 29.01 -13.86
C ASP A 218 -18.20 29.55 -14.26
N ASP A 219 -19.03 29.94 -13.29
CA ASP A 219 -20.34 30.63 -13.38
C ASP A 219 -21.57 29.85 -12.85
N VAL A 220 -21.66 29.66 -11.52
CA VAL A 220 -22.98 29.69 -10.85
C VAL A 220 -22.87 30.28 -9.44
N ILE A 221 -22.41 31.52 -9.29
CA ILE A 221 -22.86 32.40 -8.20
C ILE A 221 -22.84 33.82 -8.75
N ASP A 222 -24.01 34.33 -9.09
CA ASP A 222 -24.38 35.73 -8.89
C ASP A 222 -25.85 35.88 -9.30
N ASP A 223 -26.70 36.13 -8.31
CA ASP A 223 -27.94 36.88 -8.45
C ASP A 223 -28.62 36.94 -7.07
N ILE A 224 -28.40 38.05 -6.35
CA ILE A 224 -29.43 39.04 -5.99
C ILE A 224 -28.94 39.92 -4.83
N ASP A 225 -28.53 41.13 -5.24
CA ASP A 225 -28.84 42.47 -4.73
C ASP A 225 -28.83 42.76 -3.21
N ASP A 226 -27.77 43.45 -2.80
CA ASP A 226 -27.76 44.85 -2.35
C ASP A 226 -29.07 45.45 -1.77
N GLU A 227 -29.05 45.79 -0.47
CA GLU A 227 -29.60 47.07 0.01
C GLU A 227 -28.85 47.58 1.26
N ILE A 228 -27.76 48.32 1.00
CA ILE A 228 -27.38 49.65 1.53
C ILE A 228 -28.07 50.11 2.84
N VAL A 229 -27.30 50.51 3.88
CA VAL A 229 -26.98 51.90 4.30
C VAL A 229 -26.06 51.86 5.54
N ASP A 230 -25.01 52.67 5.47
CA ASP A 230 -23.98 53.00 6.46
C ASP A 230 -24.53 53.53 7.81
N GLU A 231 -23.75 53.37 8.89
CA GLU A 231 -23.20 54.52 9.66
C GLU A 231 -22.44 54.02 10.90
N ASP A 232 -21.23 54.56 11.03
CA ASP A 232 -20.32 54.43 12.16
C ASP A 232 -20.87 55.07 13.45
N ASP A 233 -20.21 54.69 14.55
CA ASP A 233 -19.89 55.49 15.74
C ASP A 233 -20.77 55.46 17.01
N GLU A 234 -20.02 55.21 18.09
CA GLU A 234 -20.10 55.73 19.46
C GLU A 234 -21.08 55.12 20.49
N GLU A 235 -20.47 54.33 21.40
CA GLU A 235 -20.32 54.60 22.83
C GLU A 235 -21.55 54.87 23.74
N ILE A 236 -21.56 54.13 24.87
CA ILE A 236 -21.91 54.52 26.25
C ILE A 236 -23.23 54.03 26.88
N GLU A 237 -23.00 53.26 27.96
CA GLU A 237 -23.67 53.15 29.26
C GLU A 237 -24.96 52.34 29.49
N GLU A 238 -24.80 51.53 30.53
CA GLU A 238 -25.75 50.75 31.31
C GLU A 238 -26.92 51.60 31.83
N GLU A 239 -28.12 51.02 31.87
CA GLU A 239 -28.96 51.12 33.05
C GLU A 239 -29.96 49.95 33.11
N ASP A 240 -29.96 49.31 34.28
CA ASP A 240 -30.83 48.23 34.73
C ASP A 240 -32.32 48.55 34.62
N THR A 241 -33.10 47.59 34.13
CA THR A 241 -34.47 47.38 34.63
C THR A 241 -34.72 45.92 34.91
N SER A 242 -34.74 45.62 36.20
CA SER A 242 -35.18 44.38 36.82
C SER A 242 -36.66 44.09 36.56
N GLU A 243 -36.97 42.91 36.03
CA GLU A 243 -38.17 42.16 36.40
C GLU A 243 -37.79 40.69 36.62
N GLU A 244 -37.75 40.29 37.89
CA GLU A 244 -37.79 38.88 38.27
C GLU A 244 -39.24 38.44 38.46
N ILE A 245 -39.67 37.41 37.72
CA ILE A 245 -40.51 36.34 38.26
C ILE A 245 -39.97 35.01 37.73
N SER A 246 -39.17 34.38 38.59
CA SER A 246 -39.05 32.95 38.85
C SER A 246 -39.56 31.96 37.79
N ASP A 247 -38.62 31.26 37.15
CA ASP A 247 -38.57 29.81 37.26
C ASP A 247 -37.12 29.37 37.54
N SER A 248 -36.98 28.42 38.47
CA SER A 248 -35.74 27.91 39.07
C SER A 248 -34.80 27.27 38.02
N PRO A 249 -33.48 27.17 38.27
CA PRO A 249 -32.47 26.99 37.25
C PRO A 249 -32.45 25.54 36.77
N SER A 250 -32.74 25.34 35.49
CA SER A 250 -32.34 24.12 34.80
C SER A 250 -30.92 24.37 34.28
N GLU A 251 -29.97 23.77 34.97
CA GLU A 251 -28.56 23.60 34.63
C GLU A 251 -28.37 23.54 33.10
N ARG A 252 -27.90 24.64 32.49
CA ARG A 252 -27.27 24.54 31.17
C ARG A 252 -25.95 23.84 31.43
N SER A 253 -25.95 22.54 31.16
CA SER A 253 -24.77 21.68 31.26
C SER A 253 -23.57 22.35 30.63
N GLU A 254 -22.49 22.46 31.39
CA GLU A 254 -21.14 22.82 30.96
C GLU A 254 -20.59 21.72 30.04
N GLN A 255 -21.26 21.44 28.93
CA GLN A 255 -20.75 20.53 27.92
C GLN A 255 -19.62 21.25 27.20
N SER A 256 -18.40 20.79 27.44
CA SER A 256 -17.22 21.23 26.72
C SER A 256 -17.46 21.03 25.22
N LEU A 257 -17.11 22.01 24.39
CA LEU A 257 -17.16 21.87 22.92
C LEU A 257 -16.38 20.64 22.44
N LEU A 258 -15.39 20.21 23.22
CA LEU A 258 -14.65 18.96 23.07
C LEU A 258 -15.56 17.72 23.12
N GLU A 259 -16.51 17.69 24.06
CA GLU A 259 -17.46 16.60 24.22
C GLU A 259 -18.47 16.57 23.06
N GLU A 260 -18.96 17.75 22.64
CA GLU A 260 -19.86 17.87 21.49
C GLU A 260 -19.18 17.44 20.19
N PHE A 261 -17.92 17.85 20.00
CA PHE A 261 -17.09 17.47 18.87
C PHE A 261 -16.83 15.95 18.84
N GLY A 262 -16.43 15.36 19.97
CA GLY A 262 -16.23 13.91 20.09
C GLY A 262 -17.51 13.10 19.80
N GLN A 263 -18.66 13.56 20.30
CA GLN A 263 -19.96 12.92 20.01
C GLN A 263 -20.36 13.04 18.54
N ALA A 264 -20.03 14.14 17.86
CA ALA A 264 -20.31 14.30 16.45
C ALA A 264 -19.45 13.38 15.56
N ILE A 265 -18.19 13.17 15.92
CA ILE A 265 -17.31 12.20 15.26
C ILE A 265 -17.89 10.78 15.37
N LEU A 266 -18.34 10.41 16.58
CA LEU A 266 -19.02 9.14 16.84
C LEU A 266 -20.31 8.99 16.03
N ALA A 267 -21.17 10.01 16.04
CA ALA A 267 -22.45 9.99 15.33
C ALA A 267 -22.27 9.91 13.80
N ALA A 268 -21.21 10.52 13.29
CA ALA A 268 -20.84 10.45 11.88
C ALA A 268 -20.16 9.10 11.52
N GLY A 269 -19.76 8.30 12.52
CA GLY A 269 -19.07 7.02 12.31
C GLY A 269 -17.67 7.19 11.69
N LEU A 270 -17.09 8.39 11.82
CA LEU A 270 -15.79 8.71 11.24
C LEU A 270 -14.67 8.24 12.17
N THR A 271 -13.58 7.77 11.57
CA THR A 271 -12.32 7.55 12.29
C THR A 271 -11.64 8.88 12.61
N ILE A 272 -10.78 8.90 13.63
CA ILE A 272 -10.01 10.09 14.00
C ILE A 272 -9.20 10.63 12.82
N ARG A 273 -8.70 9.72 11.99
CA ARG A 273 -7.96 10.04 10.77
C ARG A 273 -8.82 10.71 9.70
N GLU A 274 -10.01 10.18 9.42
CA GLU A 274 -10.93 10.79 8.46
C GLU A 274 -11.40 12.18 8.91
N VAL A 275 -11.49 12.40 10.23
CA VAL A 275 -11.75 13.72 10.79
C VAL A 275 -10.57 14.64 10.54
N PHE A 276 -9.36 14.17 10.82
CA PHE A 276 -8.14 14.95 10.59
C PHE A 276 -8.01 15.36 9.12
N GLU A 277 -8.14 14.40 8.19
CA GLU A 277 -8.07 14.64 6.73
C GLU A 277 -9.21 15.55 6.21
N GLN A 278 -10.32 15.68 6.95
CA GLN A 278 -11.41 16.58 6.57
C GLN A 278 -11.22 18.02 7.06
N ILE A 279 -10.35 18.22 8.04
CA ILE A 279 -10.10 19.50 8.70
C ILE A 279 -8.78 20.10 8.19
N ASP A 280 -7.73 19.29 8.10
CA ASP A 280 -6.46 19.62 7.44
C ASP A 280 -6.71 19.82 5.94
N THR A 281 -6.97 21.06 5.54
CA THR A 281 -7.33 21.41 4.16
C THR A 281 -6.08 21.58 3.28
N ASN A 282 -4.92 21.77 3.91
CA ASN A 282 -3.67 22.07 3.25
C ASN A 282 -2.69 20.85 3.19
N ASP A 283 -3.08 19.73 3.80
CA ASP A 283 -2.36 18.46 3.89
C ASP A 283 -0.95 18.59 4.53
N ASP A 284 -0.75 19.54 5.44
CA ASP A 284 0.53 19.73 6.13
C ASP A 284 0.72 18.81 7.35
N GLY A 285 -0.31 18.02 7.68
CA GLY A 285 -0.28 17.06 8.78
C GLY A 285 -0.50 17.71 10.15
N LYS A 286 -0.96 18.96 10.19
CA LYS A 286 -1.36 19.71 11.37
C LYS A 286 -2.70 20.41 11.13
N ILE A 287 -3.36 20.81 12.21
CA ILE A 287 -4.62 21.58 12.13
C ILE A 287 -4.43 22.92 12.81
N ASP A 288 -4.62 24.02 12.07
CA ASP A 288 -4.59 25.37 12.63
C ASP A 288 -5.97 25.84 13.13
N GLY A 289 -6.01 26.99 13.82
CA GLY A 289 -7.26 27.56 14.35
C GLY A 289 -8.35 27.83 13.28
N PRO A 290 -8.03 28.47 12.14
CA PRO A 290 -8.95 28.62 11.02
C PRO A 290 -9.49 27.29 10.45
N GLU A 291 -8.62 26.30 10.25
CA GLU A 291 -8.98 24.96 9.79
C GLU A 291 -9.90 24.27 10.78
N LEU A 292 -9.57 24.34 12.07
CA LEU A 292 -10.41 23.81 13.14
C LEU A 292 -11.78 24.48 13.18
N GLN A 293 -11.85 25.80 13.00
CA GLN A 293 -13.13 26.52 12.95
C GLN A 293 -13.99 26.07 11.76
N ALA A 294 -13.37 25.87 10.59
CA ALA A 294 -14.05 25.34 9.41
C ALA A 294 -14.49 23.89 9.60
N GLY A 295 -13.65 23.07 10.25
CA GLY A 295 -13.92 21.69 10.62
C GLY A 295 -15.11 21.55 11.56
N ILE A 296 -15.13 22.32 12.64
CA ILE A 296 -16.24 22.39 13.60
C ILE A 296 -17.54 22.79 12.90
N LYS A 297 -17.49 23.78 12.00
CA LYS A 297 -18.66 24.19 11.21
C LYS A 297 -19.19 23.07 10.33
N LYS A 298 -18.30 22.30 9.70
CA LYS A 298 -18.65 21.20 8.80
C LYS A 298 -19.23 19.99 9.55
N LEU A 299 -18.70 19.67 10.73
CA LEU A 299 -19.11 18.51 11.54
C LEU A 299 -20.32 18.79 12.44
N LEU A 300 -20.40 19.97 13.07
CA LEU A 300 -21.48 20.34 14.00
C LEU A 300 -22.57 21.21 13.37
N GLY A 301 -22.34 21.76 12.17
CA GLY A 301 -23.26 22.71 11.54
C GLY A 301 -23.36 24.05 12.28
N LYS A 302 -22.44 24.34 13.21
CA LYS A 302 -22.41 25.54 14.05
C LYS A 302 -21.18 26.38 13.76
N ASN A 303 -21.35 27.70 13.67
CA ASN A 303 -20.23 28.63 13.64
C ASN A 303 -19.75 28.88 15.08
N ALA A 304 -18.66 28.22 15.49
CA ALA A 304 -18.00 28.54 16.74
C ALA A 304 -17.27 29.90 16.64
N PRO A 305 -17.43 30.82 17.61
CA PRO A 305 -16.69 32.08 17.63
C PRO A 305 -15.20 31.83 17.90
N PRO A 306 -14.29 32.72 17.44
CA PRO A 306 -12.85 32.51 17.58
C PRO A 306 -12.36 32.28 19.02
N GLY A 307 -13.05 32.86 20.02
CA GLY A 307 -12.72 32.64 21.43
C GLY A 307 -12.96 31.21 21.91
N GLU A 308 -14.05 30.59 21.44
CA GLU A 308 -14.39 29.19 21.73
C GLU A 308 -13.44 28.22 21.02
N VAL A 309 -13.09 28.52 19.76
CA VAL A 309 -12.09 27.74 19.00
C VAL A 309 -10.72 27.80 19.67
N TYR A 310 -10.34 28.95 20.22
CA TYR A 310 -9.08 29.09 20.95
C TYR A 310 -9.07 28.29 22.26
N GLU A 311 -10.16 28.28 23.03
CA GLU A 311 -10.27 27.45 24.24
C GLU A 311 -10.23 25.95 23.90
N PHE A 312 -10.88 25.56 22.80
CA PHE A 312 -10.84 24.19 22.28
C PHE A 312 -9.43 23.79 21.84
N MET A 313 -8.77 24.64 21.03
CA MET A 313 -7.40 24.41 20.56
C MET A 313 -6.44 24.28 21.74
N LYS A 314 -6.54 25.18 22.72
CA LYS A 314 -5.75 25.14 23.95
C LYS A 314 -5.98 23.86 24.80
N SER A 315 -7.14 23.23 24.68
CA SER A 315 -7.41 21.98 25.41
C SER A 315 -6.80 20.75 24.75
N MET A 316 -6.40 20.84 23.48
CA MET A 316 -5.79 19.75 22.71
C MET A 316 -4.28 19.96 22.48
N ASP A 317 -3.89 21.18 22.09
CA ASP A 317 -2.51 21.63 21.85
C ASP A 317 -1.70 21.54 23.14
N SER A 318 -1.02 20.41 23.33
CA SER A 318 -0.30 20.05 24.54
C SER A 318 1.13 20.57 24.55
N ASP A 319 1.71 20.80 23.36
CA ASP A 319 3.05 21.35 23.20
C ASP A 319 3.09 22.88 22.97
N GLU A 320 1.91 23.52 22.92
CA GLU A 320 1.68 24.95 22.73
C GLU A 320 2.30 25.49 21.42
N ASP A 321 2.38 24.66 20.38
CA ASP A 321 2.96 25.05 19.09
C ASP A 321 1.98 25.86 18.20
N GLY A 322 0.72 26.00 18.65
CA GLY A 322 -0.31 26.77 17.97
C GLY A 322 -0.97 26.02 16.82
N SER A 323 -0.77 24.71 16.74
CA SER A 323 -1.42 23.78 15.83
C SER A 323 -1.80 22.51 16.59
N ILE A 324 -2.65 21.68 16.00
CA ILE A 324 -3.07 20.42 16.61
C ILE A 324 -2.57 19.27 15.76
N ASP A 325 -1.79 18.37 16.34
CA ASP A 325 -1.30 17.18 15.66
C ASP A 325 -2.25 15.96 15.82
N PRO A 326 -2.11 14.90 14.99
CA PRO A 326 -2.98 13.73 15.07
C PRO A 326 -2.95 13.03 16.43
N MET A 327 -1.81 13.02 17.12
CA MET A 327 -1.64 12.39 18.43
C MET A 327 -2.34 13.20 19.52
N GLU A 328 -2.32 14.53 19.42
CA GLU A 328 -3.04 15.42 20.34
C GLU A 328 -4.56 15.24 20.26
N ILE A 329 -5.12 15.09 19.05
CA ILE A 329 -6.55 14.77 18.88
C ILE A 329 -6.88 13.38 19.44
N ILE A 330 -6.02 12.39 19.21
CA ILE A 330 -6.20 11.04 19.78
C ILE A 330 -6.23 11.11 21.31
N ASN A 331 -5.25 11.78 21.93
CA ASN A 331 -5.17 11.93 23.38
C ASN A 331 -6.40 12.68 23.94
N ALA A 332 -6.85 13.73 23.24
CA ALA A 332 -8.02 14.49 23.65
C ALA A 332 -9.31 13.66 23.57
N ILE A 333 -9.48 12.85 22.54
CA ILE A 333 -10.65 11.97 22.36
C ILE A 333 -10.62 10.78 23.33
N GLU A 334 -9.45 10.17 23.55
CA GLU A 334 -9.29 9.07 24.52
C GLU A 334 -9.60 9.54 25.94
N SER A 335 -9.30 10.79 26.28
CA SER A 335 -9.63 11.37 27.59
C SER A 335 -11.14 11.48 27.86
N LEU A 336 -11.98 11.41 26.83
CA LEU A 336 -13.43 11.49 26.94
C LEU A 336 -14.11 10.12 27.16
N GLU A 337 -13.34 9.02 27.27
CA GLU A 337 -13.86 7.64 27.35
C GLU A 337 -14.83 7.28 26.21
N LEU A 338 -14.72 7.98 25.07
CA LEU A 338 -15.52 7.71 23.88
C LEU A 338 -14.85 6.58 23.10
N ASN A 339 -15.59 5.48 22.86
CA ASN A 339 -15.15 4.33 22.04
C ASN A 339 -15.04 4.70 20.53
N ILE A 340 -14.28 5.73 20.19
CA ILE A 340 -13.98 6.11 18.80
C ILE A 340 -12.90 5.16 18.30
N LYS A 341 -13.12 4.53 17.14
CA LYS A 341 -12.13 3.64 16.51
C LYS A 341 -10.86 4.47 16.19
N SER A 342 -9.81 4.32 16.99
CA SER A 342 -8.49 4.84 16.65
C SER A 342 -7.92 3.96 15.54
N ASP A 343 -7.82 4.53 14.35
CA ASP A 343 -7.19 3.85 13.24
C ASP A 343 -5.70 3.73 13.57
N GLN A 344 -5.23 2.52 13.91
CA GLN A 344 -3.81 2.33 14.20
C GLN A 344 -3.01 2.74 12.97
N THR A 345 -2.07 3.66 13.19
CA THR A 345 -1.04 4.07 12.25
C THR A 345 -0.35 2.87 11.62
N LYS A 346 -0.82 2.42 10.45
CA LYS A 346 0.11 1.99 9.41
C LYS A 346 0.70 3.26 8.85
N GLU A 347 1.77 3.72 9.50
CA GLU A 347 2.77 4.48 8.77
C GLU A 347 3.10 3.60 7.56
N LYS A 348 2.70 4.02 6.35
CA LYS A 348 3.16 3.38 5.12
C LYS A 348 4.65 3.71 4.99
N THR A 349 5.50 3.13 5.84
CA THR A 349 6.89 2.94 5.47
C THR A 349 6.82 2.05 4.24
N ARG A 350 7.03 2.63 3.05
CA ARG A 350 7.06 1.89 1.80
C ARG A 350 8.06 0.76 1.99
N GLU A 351 7.57 -0.46 2.19
CA GLU A 351 8.41 -1.62 2.47
C GLU A 351 9.39 -1.76 1.31
N PHE A 352 10.68 -1.64 1.63
CA PHE A 352 11.74 -1.86 0.68
C PHE A 352 11.96 -3.37 0.56
N PRO A 353 12.05 -3.96 -0.66
CA PRO A 353 11.96 -3.33 -1.98
C PRO A 353 10.53 -3.28 -2.55
N SER A 354 10.22 -2.20 -3.28
CA SER A 354 8.93 -2.08 -3.99
C SER A 354 8.77 -3.12 -5.11
N PRO A 355 7.54 -3.39 -5.61
CA PRO A 355 7.32 -4.40 -6.66
C PRO A 355 8.17 -4.16 -7.93
N ILE A 356 8.32 -2.89 -8.33
CA ILE A 356 9.16 -2.50 -9.47
C ILE A 356 10.65 -2.72 -9.17
N GLN A 357 11.07 -2.40 -7.95
CA GLN A 357 12.43 -2.62 -7.47
C GLN A 357 12.78 -4.12 -7.44
N GLN A 358 11.84 -4.98 -7.01
CA GLN A 358 11.99 -6.43 -7.02
C GLN A 358 12.16 -6.96 -8.45
N PHE A 359 11.33 -6.49 -9.38
CA PHE A 359 11.46 -6.85 -10.80
C PHE A 359 12.83 -6.46 -11.37
N LEU A 360 13.27 -5.21 -11.17
CA LEU A 360 14.55 -4.70 -11.67
C LEU A 360 15.77 -5.44 -11.10
N MET A 361 15.67 -6.00 -9.89
CA MET A 361 16.72 -6.80 -9.27
C MET A 361 16.69 -8.28 -9.62
N GLY A 362 15.59 -8.78 -10.21
CA GLY A 362 15.42 -10.21 -10.45
C GLY A 362 16.51 -10.81 -11.34
N LYS A 363 16.77 -12.12 -11.17
CA LYS A 363 17.69 -12.87 -12.03
C LYS A 363 17.24 -12.84 -13.50
N LYS A 364 15.92 -12.98 -13.73
CA LYS A 364 15.30 -12.83 -15.05
C LYS A 364 15.56 -11.46 -15.68
N ALA A 365 15.58 -10.39 -14.87
CA ALA A 365 15.88 -9.04 -15.35
C ALA A 365 17.30 -8.95 -15.93
N ALA A 366 18.30 -9.45 -15.20
CA ALA A 366 19.70 -9.49 -15.65
C ALA A 366 19.89 -10.38 -16.89
N ASP A 367 19.36 -11.60 -16.87
CA ASP A 367 19.69 -12.62 -17.87
C ASP A 367 18.89 -12.46 -19.18
N ILE A 368 17.69 -11.87 -19.10
CA ILE A 368 16.74 -11.84 -20.22
C ILE A 368 16.37 -10.40 -20.61
N TYR A 369 15.80 -9.63 -19.67
CA TYR A 369 15.17 -8.36 -20.01
C TYR A 369 16.17 -7.26 -20.41
N TYR A 370 17.24 -7.05 -19.64
CA TYR A 370 18.24 -6.02 -19.98
C TYR A 370 18.91 -6.26 -21.35
N PRO A 371 19.41 -7.47 -21.68
CA PRO A 371 19.93 -7.76 -23.02
C PRO A 371 18.96 -7.45 -24.14
N ILE A 372 17.68 -7.82 -23.99
CA ILE A 372 16.63 -7.53 -24.97
C ILE A 372 16.44 -6.02 -25.11
N ILE A 373 16.34 -5.29 -24.00
CA ILE A 373 16.14 -3.83 -24.02
C ILE A 373 17.33 -3.13 -24.69
N HIS A 374 18.57 -3.50 -24.38
CA HIS A 374 19.76 -2.93 -25.04
C HIS A 374 19.78 -3.24 -26.53
N PHE A 375 19.45 -4.48 -26.91
CA PHE A 375 19.37 -4.87 -28.32
C PHE A 375 18.30 -4.06 -29.07
N LEU A 376 17.10 -3.91 -28.50
CA LEU A 376 16.02 -3.11 -29.10
C LEU A 376 16.39 -1.63 -29.19
N ALA A 377 16.99 -1.06 -28.15
CA ALA A 377 17.46 0.33 -28.15
C ALA A 377 18.54 0.57 -29.21
N PHE A 378 19.50 -0.35 -29.32
CA PHE A 378 20.54 -0.30 -30.35
C PHE A 378 19.94 -0.46 -31.75
N ALA A 379 19.06 -1.44 -31.96
CA ALA A 379 18.37 -1.66 -33.22
C ALA A 379 17.57 -0.41 -33.63
N PHE A 380 16.86 0.22 -32.70
CA PHE A 380 16.13 1.47 -32.92
C PHE A 380 17.06 2.59 -33.38
N ILE A 381 18.18 2.82 -32.69
CA ILE A 381 19.18 3.83 -33.11
C ILE A 381 19.71 3.50 -34.51
N THR A 382 20.07 2.25 -34.78
CA THR A 382 20.61 1.85 -36.09
C THR A 382 19.59 2.05 -37.22
N LEU A 383 18.31 1.78 -36.97
CA LEU A 383 17.24 2.02 -37.93
C LEU A 383 17.19 3.49 -38.33
N TRP A 384 17.24 4.41 -37.37
CA TRP A 384 17.20 5.84 -37.64
C TRP A 384 18.49 6.37 -38.29
N VAL A 385 19.64 5.78 -37.97
CA VAL A 385 20.91 6.08 -38.67
C VAL A 385 20.84 5.64 -40.13
N VAL A 386 20.35 4.42 -40.40
CA VAL A 386 20.20 3.88 -41.76
C VAL A 386 19.13 4.66 -42.55
N ASN A 387 18.08 5.14 -41.88
CA ASN A 387 17.07 6.04 -42.45
C ASN A 387 17.69 7.37 -42.88
N GLY A 388 18.49 8.01 -42.01
CA GLY A 388 19.17 9.27 -42.35
C GLY A 388 20.20 9.14 -43.48
N LEU A 389 20.79 7.94 -43.65
CA LEU A 389 21.66 7.60 -44.78
C LEU A 389 20.90 7.32 -46.09
N GLY A 390 19.56 7.28 -46.05
CA GLY A 390 18.71 7.08 -47.22
C GLY A 390 18.75 5.66 -47.80
N LEU A 391 19.03 4.65 -46.97
CA LEU A 391 19.19 3.26 -47.42
C LEU A 391 17.91 2.41 -47.39
N ILE A 392 16.81 2.94 -46.83
CA ILE A 392 15.59 2.18 -46.53
C ILE A 392 14.48 2.40 -47.56
N VAL A 393 14.40 3.60 -48.15
CA VAL A 393 13.30 3.98 -49.03
C VAL A 393 13.80 4.54 -50.36
N ASP A 394 13.16 4.10 -51.44
CA ASP A 394 13.34 4.66 -52.78
C ASP A 394 12.50 5.93 -52.90
N GLY A 395 13.16 7.07 -53.12
CA GLY A 395 12.54 8.39 -53.23
C GLY A 395 12.10 8.78 -54.64
N THR A 396 12.15 7.85 -55.59
CA THR A 396 11.78 8.09 -56.99
C THR A 396 10.36 8.68 -57.10
N GLY A 397 10.23 9.80 -57.81
CA GLY A 397 8.96 10.53 -57.98
C GLY A 397 8.59 11.49 -56.84
N GLY A 398 9.30 11.48 -55.71
CA GLY A 398 9.14 12.47 -54.64
C GLY A 398 9.73 13.83 -55.00
N THR A 399 9.16 14.92 -54.51
CA THR A 399 9.62 16.28 -54.83
C THR A 399 10.89 16.65 -54.07
N ILE A 400 11.98 16.90 -54.79
CA ILE A 400 13.26 17.34 -54.21
C ILE A 400 13.77 18.62 -54.90
N VAL A 401 14.74 19.30 -54.30
CA VAL A 401 15.39 20.47 -54.91
C VAL A 401 16.53 20.00 -55.82
N TYR A 402 16.59 20.51 -57.05
CA TYR A 402 17.67 20.17 -57.97
C TYR A 402 18.96 20.91 -57.60
N GLU A 403 20.00 20.17 -57.22
CA GLU A 403 21.32 20.73 -56.88
C GLU A 403 22.28 20.79 -58.09
N GLY A 404 21.85 20.29 -59.25
CA GLY A 404 22.71 20.02 -60.39
C GLY A 404 23.25 18.58 -60.35
N HIS A 405 23.56 18.03 -61.52
CA HIS A 405 24.23 16.73 -61.64
C HIS A 405 25.50 16.86 -62.44
N THR A 406 26.38 15.87 -62.31
CA THR A 406 27.67 15.86 -63.00
C THR A 406 27.55 15.07 -64.31
N ASP A 407 27.89 15.69 -65.44
CA ASP A 407 27.93 14.96 -66.71
C ASP A 407 29.10 13.96 -66.77
N ALA A 408 29.13 13.12 -67.82
CA ALA A 408 30.21 12.16 -68.05
C ALA A 408 31.62 12.79 -68.17
N ASN A 409 31.73 14.12 -68.25
CA ASN A 409 32.97 14.86 -68.35
C ASN A 409 33.35 15.58 -67.04
N GLY A 410 32.58 15.40 -65.96
CA GLY A 410 32.84 16.04 -64.67
C GLY A 410 32.34 17.48 -64.56
N ILE A 411 31.46 17.93 -65.47
CA ILE A 411 30.94 19.30 -65.51
C ILE A 411 29.54 19.31 -64.90
N THR A 412 29.31 20.24 -63.97
CA THR A 412 27.99 20.44 -63.34
C THR A 412 26.98 21.01 -64.33
N VAL A 413 25.88 20.30 -64.56
CA VAL A 413 24.80 20.68 -65.48
C VAL A 413 23.74 21.48 -64.74
N SER A 414 23.65 22.78 -65.01
CA SER A 414 22.73 23.68 -64.32
C SER A 414 21.25 23.57 -64.73
N ILE A 415 20.95 22.87 -65.83
CA ILE A 415 19.58 22.65 -66.33
C ILE A 415 19.43 21.16 -66.65
N GLY A 416 18.59 20.46 -65.89
CA GLY A 416 18.29 19.04 -66.07
C GLY A 416 16.96 18.82 -66.78
N ASN A 417 16.83 17.71 -67.51
CA ASN A 417 15.55 17.24 -68.04
C ASN A 417 15.18 15.96 -67.32
N TYR A 418 14.05 15.94 -66.61
CA TYR A 418 13.58 14.77 -65.87
C TYR A 418 12.40 14.10 -66.60
N ASN A 419 12.26 12.79 -66.46
CA ASN A 419 11.11 12.03 -66.92
C ASN A 419 10.84 10.86 -65.97
N VAL A 420 9.82 11.02 -65.12
CA VAL A 420 9.37 10.02 -64.15
C VAL A 420 8.06 9.34 -64.55
N CYS A 421 7.56 9.59 -65.78
CA CYS A 421 6.26 9.09 -66.22
C CYS A 421 6.17 7.55 -66.28
N GLU A 422 7.31 6.86 -66.39
CA GLU A 422 7.37 5.39 -66.39
C GLU A 422 7.75 4.80 -65.02
N SER A 423 8.46 5.56 -64.19
CA SER A 423 9.03 5.10 -62.92
C SER A 423 8.20 5.45 -61.68
N ALA A 424 7.32 6.45 -61.75
CA ALA A 424 6.52 6.91 -60.61
C ALA A 424 5.01 6.92 -60.94
N PRO A 425 4.24 5.86 -60.61
CA PRO A 425 2.83 5.70 -60.99
C PRO A 425 1.85 6.67 -60.30
N PHE A 426 2.31 7.48 -59.35
CA PHE A 426 1.50 8.42 -58.55
C PHE A 426 1.73 9.90 -58.87
N VAL A 427 2.57 10.22 -59.86
CA VAL A 427 2.82 11.61 -60.28
C VAL A 427 1.76 12.02 -61.31
N ASP A 428 1.16 13.21 -61.16
CA ASP A 428 0.18 13.71 -62.12
C ASP A 428 0.80 13.74 -63.53
N SER A 429 0.09 13.16 -64.49
CA SER A 429 0.52 12.98 -65.88
C SER A 429 0.91 14.28 -66.59
N ALA A 430 0.49 15.44 -66.06
CA ALA A 430 0.85 16.76 -66.57
C ALA A 430 2.24 17.26 -66.11
N GLU A 431 2.79 16.73 -65.01
CA GLU A 431 4.04 17.20 -64.38
C GLU A 431 5.17 16.15 -64.36
N CYS A 432 4.93 14.96 -64.92
CA CYS A 432 5.85 13.83 -64.88
C CYS A 432 7.11 13.96 -65.76
N GLN A 433 7.17 14.95 -66.66
CA GLN A 433 8.36 15.27 -67.45
C GLN A 433 8.54 16.79 -67.58
N GLY A 434 9.77 17.27 -67.53
CA GLY A 434 10.02 18.70 -67.55
C GLY A 434 11.50 19.09 -67.51
N THR A 435 11.74 20.39 -67.46
CA THR A 435 13.08 20.98 -67.31
C THR A 435 13.19 21.65 -65.95
N VAL A 436 14.27 21.39 -65.22
CA VAL A 436 14.51 21.92 -63.88
C VAL A 436 15.84 22.69 -63.84
N MET A 437 15.87 23.83 -63.14
CA MET A 437 17.12 24.58 -62.90
C MET A 437 17.58 24.43 -61.45
N ILE A 438 18.85 24.73 -61.18
CA ILE A 438 19.41 24.65 -59.82
C ILE A 438 18.56 25.50 -58.87
N GLY A 439 18.05 24.88 -57.79
CA GLY A 439 17.18 25.52 -56.80
C GLY A 439 15.68 25.32 -57.03
N ASP A 440 15.27 24.82 -58.20
CA ASP A 440 13.87 24.49 -58.48
C ASP A 440 13.51 23.11 -57.90
N LYS A 441 12.24 22.97 -57.49
CA LYS A 441 11.67 21.69 -57.03
C LYS A 441 11.22 20.85 -58.22
N TYR A 442 11.53 19.57 -58.24
CA TYR A 442 11.12 18.62 -59.28
C TYR A 442 10.89 17.21 -58.70
N PRO A 443 10.07 16.37 -59.35
CA PRO A 443 9.94 14.97 -58.96
C PRO A 443 11.25 14.23 -59.28
N CYS A 444 11.81 13.55 -58.29
CA CYS A 444 13.13 12.97 -58.40
C CYS A 444 13.18 11.89 -59.48
N ASP A 445 14.09 12.08 -60.43
CA ASP A 445 14.44 11.14 -61.48
C ASP A 445 15.88 10.62 -61.24
N PRO A 446 16.07 9.30 -61.01
CA PRO A 446 17.38 8.71 -60.78
C PRO A 446 18.40 8.95 -61.90
N LEU A 447 17.95 9.28 -63.11
CA LEU A 447 18.83 9.51 -64.27
C LEU A 447 19.57 10.85 -64.22
N ILE A 448 19.03 11.84 -63.51
CA ILE A 448 19.62 13.18 -63.39
C ILE A 448 19.91 13.58 -61.94
N ASN A 449 19.79 12.64 -61.01
CA ASN A 449 20.10 12.83 -59.60
C ASN A 449 21.31 11.96 -59.25
N ASP A 450 22.41 12.59 -58.83
CA ASP A 450 23.67 11.88 -58.51
C ASP A 450 23.51 10.91 -57.32
N ASP A 451 22.45 11.06 -56.50
CA ASP A 451 22.15 10.26 -55.32
C ASP A 451 21.08 9.20 -55.55
N ASN A 452 20.73 8.94 -56.82
CA ASN A 452 19.75 7.91 -57.22
C ASN A 452 18.42 8.03 -56.44
N CYS A 453 18.00 9.26 -56.14
CA CYS A 453 16.78 9.55 -55.39
C CYS A 453 16.71 8.90 -54.00
N ALA A 454 17.84 8.70 -53.32
CA ALA A 454 17.84 8.25 -51.93
C ALA A 454 17.12 9.26 -51.04
N ASN A 455 16.11 8.81 -50.29
CA ASN A 455 15.32 9.63 -49.37
C ASN A 455 15.40 9.09 -47.94
N SER A 456 15.25 9.97 -46.97
CA SER A 456 15.00 9.64 -45.57
C SER A 456 13.53 9.85 -45.22
N LEU A 457 12.95 8.94 -44.43
CA LEU A 457 11.62 9.10 -43.87
C LEU A 457 11.64 10.13 -42.75
N THR A 458 10.72 11.09 -42.82
CA THR A 458 10.59 12.17 -41.85
C THR A 458 9.15 12.31 -41.35
N PRO A 459 8.66 11.43 -40.45
CA PRO A 459 7.23 11.32 -40.14
C PRO A 459 6.64 12.52 -39.38
N LEU A 460 7.47 13.37 -38.77
CA LEU A 460 7.01 14.52 -37.97
C LEU A 460 7.11 15.86 -38.71
N MET A 461 7.62 15.85 -39.95
CA MET A 461 7.72 17.04 -40.80
C MET A 461 6.51 17.12 -41.75
N GLU A 462 6.26 18.30 -42.33
CA GLU A 462 5.18 18.51 -43.33
C GLU A 462 5.26 17.57 -44.54
N HIS A 463 6.45 17.03 -44.81
CA HIS A 463 6.67 16.01 -45.82
C HIS A 463 7.24 14.77 -45.15
N SER A 464 6.62 13.61 -45.39
CA SER A 464 7.01 12.32 -44.82
C SER A 464 8.26 11.70 -45.47
N SER A 465 8.76 12.31 -46.55
CA SER A 465 9.92 11.87 -47.32
C SER A 465 10.73 13.10 -47.76
N MET A 466 11.98 13.17 -47.33
CA MET A 466 12.93 14.22 -47.71
C MET A 466 14.16 13.57 -48.36
N PRO A 467 14.98 14.32 -49.14
CA PRO A 467 16.25 13.82 -49.70
C PRO A 467 17.13 13.17 -48.63
N LYS A 468 18.09 12.31 -48.99
CA LYS A 468 18.98 11.70 -47.99
C LYS A 468 19.58 12.76 -47.04
N GLY A 469 19.43 12.54 -45.74
CA GLY A 469 19.88 13.52 -44.75
C GLY A 469 19.43 13.21 -43.33
N PHE A 470 20.06 13.89 -42.37
CA PHE A 470 19.66 13.87 -40.98
C PHE A 470 18.79 15.10 -40.69
N TYR A 471 17.48 14.89 -40.69
CA TYR A 471 16.50 15.93 -40.35
C TYR A 471 16.22 15.95 -38.86
N ALA A 472 15.57 17.03 -38.41
CA ALA A 472 15.35 17.30 -36.99
C ALA A 472 14.64 16.15 -36.26
N ASP A 473 13.70 15.48 -36.92
CA ASP A 473 12.97 14.33 -36.40
C ASP A 473 13.83 13.07 -36.29
N GLY A 474 14.60 12.73 -37.33
CA GLY A 474 15.55 11.62 -37.29
C GLY A 474 16.64 11.84 -36.23
N ILE A 475 17.15 13.07 -36.10
CA ILE A 475 18.10 13.44 -35.05
C ILE A 475 17.47 13.32 -33.67
N PHE A 476 16.25 13.81 -33.49
CA PHE A 476 15.51 13.69 -32.23
C PHE A 476 15.32 12.22 -31.83
N MET A 477 14.94 11.36 -32.77
CA MET A 477 14.78 9.92 -32.52
C MET A 477 16.10 9.23 -32.16
N ILE A 478 17.22 9.60 -32.80
CA ILE A 478 18.55 9.10 -32.43
C ILE A 478 18.92 9.54 -31.01
N ILE A 479 18.70 10.81 -30.66
CA ILE A 479 18.97 11.33 -29.31
C ILE A 479 18.10 10.60 -28.27
N PHE A 480 16.80 10.43 -28.55
CA PHE A 480 15.89 9.69 -27.69
C PHE A 480 16.35 8.24 -27.48
N GLY A 481 16.75 7.57 -28.57
CA GLY A 481 17.32 6.22 -28.50
C GLY A 481 18.59 6.13 -27.65
N LEU A 482 19.49 7.12 -27.76
CA LEU A 482 20.70 7.20 -26.94
C LEU A 482 20.40 7.44 -25.47
N ILE A 483 19.40 8.27 -25.15
CA ILE A 483 18.93 8.48 -23.77
C ILE A 483 18.35 7.16 -23.22
N LEU A 484 17.52 6.46 -23.97
CA LEU A 484 16.92 5.19 -23.57
C LEU A 484 17.99 4.10 -23.35
N LEU A 485 18.98 4.01 -24.24
CA LEU A 485 20.13 3.13 -24.08
C LEU A 485 20.95 3.50 -22.83
N GLY A 486 21.25 4.77 -22.62
CA GLY A 486 21.99 5.25 -21.45
C GLY A 486 21.25 4.98 -20.14
N PHE A 487 19.94 5.21 -20.10
CA PHE A 487 19.10 4.96 -18.93
C PHE A 487 18.98 3.47 -18.62
N SER A 488 18.77 2.62 -19.62
CA SER A 488 18.73 1.16 -19.43
C SER A 488 20.07 0.60 -18.93
N LEU A 489 21.21 1.08 -19.47
CA LEU A 489 22.54 0.72 -18.98
C LEU A 489 22.77 1.17 -17.54
N PHE A 490 22.32 2.38 -17.18
CA PHE A 490 22.39 2.87 -15.80
C PHE A 490 21.57 2.00 -14.85
N LEU A 491 20.35 1.62 -15.24
CA LEU A 491 19.52 0.73 -14.44
C LEU A 491 20.17 -0.64 -14.24
N HIS A 492 20.73 -1.20 -15.31
CA HIS A 492 21.38 -2.51 -15.29
C HIS A 492 22.66 -2.54 -14.45
N PHE A 493 23.58 -1.61 -14.69
CA PHE A 493 24.95 -1.69 -14.15
C PHE A 493 25.18 -0.84 -12.90
N VAL A 494 24.33 0.14 -12.61
CA VAL A 494 24.50 1.03 -11.44
C VAL A 494 23.38 0.86 -10.44
N TYR A 495 22.13 0.96 -10.87
CA TYR A 495 21.00 0.99 -9.94
C TYR A 495 20.65 -0.40 -9.38
N ALA A 496 20.44 -1.40 -10.24
CA ALA A 496 20.08 -2.76 -9.79
C ALA A 496 21.15 -3.40 -8.87
N PRO A 497 22.47 -3.26 -9.11
CA PRO A 497 23.49 -3.77 -8.20
C PRO A 497 23.47 -3.07 -6.83
N LYS A 498 23.31 -1.74 -6.78
CA LYS A 498 23.18 -0.97 -5.52
C LYS A 498 21.96 -1.41 -4.70
N LEU A 499 20.88 -1.75 -5.40
CA LEU A 499 19.65 -2.19 -4.77
C LEU A 499 19.81 -3.60 -4.18
N ARG A 500 20.48 -4.50 -4.91
CA ARG A 500 20.84 -5.84 -4.43
C ARG A 500 21.79 -5.79 -3.23
N SER A 501 22.76 -4.89 -3.21
CA SER A 501 23.66 -4.73 -2.06
C SER A 501 22.92 -4.22 -0.83
N LYS A 502 22.00 -3.26 -0.98
CA LYS A 502 21.16 -2.77 0.12
C LYS A 502 20.26 -3.89 0.69
N LEU A 503 19.71 -4.74 -0.18
CA LEU A 503 18.92 -5.90 0.26
C LEU A 503 19.76 -6.92 1.04
N ARG A 504 21.01 -7.16 0.64
CA ARG A 504 21.94 -8.04 1.38
C ARG A 504 22.28 -7.47 2.76
N GLU A 505 22.49 -6.16 2.87
CA GLU A 505 22.76 -5.49 4.15
C GLU A 505 21.57 -5.59 5.11
N LEU A 506 20.34 -5.40 4.61
CA LEU A 506 19.13 -5.54 5.41
C LEU A 506 18.90 -6.99 5.87
N LYS A 507 19.17 -7.98 5.01
CA LYS A 507 19.10 -9.40 5.39
C LYS A 507 20.19 -9.79 6.39
N GLY A 508 21.40 -9.26 6.24
CA GLY A 508 22.51 -9.49 7.17
C GLY A 508 22.24 -8.96 8.58
N LYS A 509 21.66 -7.76 8.68
CA LYS A 509 21.23 -7.18 9.97
C LYS A 509 20.14 -8.03 10.64
N LYS A 510 19.18 -8.54 9.86
CA LYS A 510 18.15 -9.43 10.36
C LYS A 510 18.72 -10.75 10.91
N SER A 511 19.74 -11.32 10.26
CA SER A 511 20.41 -12.52 10.77
C SER A 511 21.32 -12.26 11.99
N GLU A 512 21.83 -11.05 12.19
CA GLU A 512 22.59 -10.70 13.40
C GLU A 512 21.67 -10.56 14.63
N ASP A 513 20.44 -10.09 14.45
CA ASP A 513 19.42 -10.04 15.51
C ASP A 513 18.80 -11.43 15.82
N ASP A 514 18.80 -12.34 14.85
CA ASP A 514 18.27 -13.72 15.00
C ASP A 514 19.33 -14.74 15.52
N ASN A 515 20.59 -14.32 15.74
CA ASN A 515 21.71 -15.21 16.09
C ASN A 515 21.96 -15.43 17.60
N ASP A 516 21.00 -15.14 18.47
CA ASP A 516 21.04 -15.56 19.88
C ASP A 516 20.36 -16.93 20.14
N VAL A 517 20.17 -17.76 19.11
CA VAL A 517 19.81 -19.18 19.25
C VAL A 517 20.56 -20.05 18.23
N GLU A 518 21.63 -20.74 18.68
CA GLU A 518 22.31 -21.85 17.96
C GLU A 518 21.27 -22.98 17.63
N ASP A 519 21.32 -23.80 16.57
CA ASP A 519 22.42 -24.33 15.76
C ASP A 519 21.85 -25.20 14.58
N ASN A 520 22.69 -25.45 13.56
CA ASN A 520 22.63 -26.50 12.52
C ASN A 520 21.64 -26.39 11.35
N GLU A 521 22.13 -25.96 10.18
CA GLU A 521 22.17 -26.83 8.99
C GLU A 521 23.20 -26.31 7.97
N SER A 522 24.16 -27.18 7.68
CA SER A 522 25.17 -27.02 6.64
C SER A 522 24.56 -27.25 5.27
N ASP A 523 24.73 -26.29 4.34
CA ASP A 523 24.99 -26.58 2.93
C ASP A 523 25.43 -25.30 2.22
N ASP A 524 26.74 -25.20 1.97
CA ASP A 524 27.38 -24.17 1.17
C ASP A 524 28.18 -24.88 0.06
N PRO A 525 27.81 -24.76 -1.23
CA PRO A 525 28.70 -25.14 -2.31
C PRO A 525 29.58 -23.93 -2.65
N LYS A 526 30.85 -24.03 -2.24
CA LYS A 526 31.97 -23.22 -2.74
C LYS A 526 32.06 -23.36 -4.26
N GLU A 527 31.91 -22.26 -4.99
CA GLU A 527 32.46 -22.15 -6.34
C GLU A 527 33.93 -21.75 -6.22
N GLU A 528 34.81 -22.69 -6.55
CA GLU A 528 36.25 -22.48 -6.68
C GLU A 528 36.56 -21.93 -8.08
N ASP A 529 37.00 -20.67 -8.13
CA ASP A 529 37.79 -20.15 -9.24
C ASP A 529 39.20 -20.78 -9.18
N SER A 530 39.62 -21.45 -10.25
CA SER A 530 41.04 -21.71 -10.50
C SER A 530 41.33 -21.67 -12.00
N ASP A 531 41.81 -20.51 -12.45
CA ASP A 531 42.78 -20.44 -13.53
C ASP A 531 44.15 -20.62 -12.88
N ASP A 532 44.94 -21.61 -13.35
CA ASP A 532 46.38 -21.43 -13.56
C ASP A 532 46.94 -22.59 -14.38
N GLU A 533 47.65 -22.18 -15.43
CA GLU A 533 48.44 -22.94 -16.38
C GLU A 533 49.58 -23.70 -15.67
N ASP A 534 49.94 -24.90 -16.13
CA ASP A 534 51.32 -25.21 -16.52
C ASP A 534 51.47 -26.65 -17.02
N ASP A 535 52.34 -26.74 -18.02
CA ASP A 535 52.82 -27.87 -18.80
C ASP A 535 53.27 -29.10 -17.97
N ASP A 536 53.09 -30.30 -18.53
CA ASP A 536 54.22 -31.15 -18.88
C ASP A 536 53.77 -32.43 -19.62
N ASP A 537 54.47 -32.68 -20.72
CA ASP A 537 54.46 -33.85 -21.58
C ASP A 537 54.68 -35.16 -20.81
N GLU A 538 54.09 -36.26 -21.30
CA GLU A 538 54.79 -37.54 -21.58
C GLU A 538 53.79 -38.62 -22.07
N ASP A 539 53.90 -38.89 -23.37
CA ASP A 539 54.06 -40.20 -24.02
C ASP A 539 53.07 -41.38 -23.78
N ASP A 540 52.50 -41.76 -24.94
CA ASP A 540 52.49 -43.11 -25.54
C ASP A 540 51.34 -44.12 -25.31
N ASP A 541 50.98 -44.70 -26.48
CA ASP A 541 50.38 -46.01 -26.79
C ASP A 541 48.84 -46.19 -26.71
N ASP A 542 48.15 -45.99 -27.85
CA ASP A 542 47.73 -47.06 -28.81
C ASP A 542 46.91 -46.52 -30.01
#